data_AF-A0A8C5WYP7-F1
#
_entry.id   AF-A0A8C5WYP7-F1
#
_cell.length_a   1.000
_cell.length_b   1.000
_cell.length_c   1.000
_cell.angle_alpha   90.00
_cell.angle_beta   90.00
_cell.angle_gamma   90.00
#
_symmetry.space_group_name_H-M   'P 1'
#
loop_
_entity.id
_entity.type
_entity.pdbx_description
1 polymer ?
#
loop_
_entity_poly.entity_id
_entity_poly.type
_entity_poly.pdbx_seq_one_letter_code
_entity_poly.pdbx_strand_id
1 'polypeptide(L)'
;SAGCRSKYVGIKGRIRFSRKPISIIDLIVVIASIVVLSVGSNGQVFATSAIRGIRFLQILRMLHVDRQGGTWRLLGSVVFIHRQELITTLYIGFLGLIFSSYFVYLAEKDAVDEEGQTGFSSYADALWWGVVTVTTIGYGDKVPQTWIGKTIASCFSVFAISFFALPAGILGSGFALKVQQKQRQKHFNRQIPAAASLIQTLWRSYAAEKPQGCLATWKIYSVQNPKKTAAPPSPNFRKQVRRSFIPLVIYMYLHFSSGQKLQCFLLTTL
;
A
#
# COMPACT_ATOMS: atom_id res chain seq x y z
N SER A 1 11.81 17.37 16.74
CA SER A 1 13.03 16.55 16.95
C SER A 1 12.65 15.06 17.00
N ALA A 2 13.36 14.17 16.31
CA ALA A 2 13.00 12.74 16.18
C ALA A 2 13.14 11.92 17.48
N GLY A 3 13.88 12.43 18.47
CA GLY A 3 14.16 11.75 19.74
C GLY A 3 13.00 11.70 20.74
N CYS A 4 11.89 12.41 20.49
CA CYS A 4 10.71 12.39 21.38
C CYS A 4 9.94 11.05 21.36
N ARG A 5 10.15 10.21 20.35
CA ARG A 5 9.52 8.90 20.24
C ARG A 5 10.45 7.84 20.81
N SER A 6 9.96 7.04 21.75
CA SER A 6 10.69 5.91 22.36
C SER A 6 11.41 5.02 21.33
N LYS A 7 10.82 4.82 20.14
CA LYS A 7 11.41 4.04 19.03
C LYS A 7 12.74 4.59 18.45
N TYR A 8 13.03 5.89 18.60
CA TYR A 8 14.20 6.56 18.00
C TYR A 8 15.18 7.12 19.05
N VAL A 9 15.13 6.61 20.28
CA VAL A 9 16.06 7.00 21.36
C VAL A 9 17.44 6.37 21.13
N GLY A 10 18.51 7.12 21.43
CA GLY A 10 19.90 6.70 21.28
C GLY A 10 20.43 6.68 19.84
N ILE A 11 21.70 6.33 19.66
CA ILE A 11 22.40 6.32 18.37
C ILE A 11 21.77 5.30 17.40
N LYS A 12 21.45 4.09 17.88
CA LYS A 12 20.74 3.06 17.10
C LYS A 12 19.36 3.54 16.65
N GLY A 13 18.65 4.31 17.50
CA GLY A 13 17.35 4.90 17.18
C GLY A 13 17.44 5.97 16.09
N ARG A 14 18.49 6.80 16.10
CA ARG A 14 18.74 7.82 15.07
C ARG A 14 19.12 7.20 13.71
N ILE A 15 19.99 6.19 13.69
CA ILE A 15 20.32 5.45 12.44
C ILE A 15 19.06 4.80 11.84
N ARG A 16 18.18 4.25 12.69
CA ARG A 16 16.88 3.72 12.26
C ARG A 16 15.95 4.80 11.69
N PHE A 17 16.06 6.04 12.14
CA PHE A 17 15.32 7.17 11.56
C PHE A 17 15.88 7.56 10.18
N SER A 18 17.20 7.66 10.05
CA SER A 18 17.87 8.02 8.78
C SER A 18 17.65 6.99 7.67
N ARG A 19 17.42 5.70 8.01
CA ARG A 19 17.11 4.64 7.05
C ARG A 19 15.68 4.68 6.48
N LYS A 20 14.85 5.65 6.85
CA LYS A 20 13.53 5.81 6.23
C LYS A 20 13.67 6.34 4.81
N PRO A 21 12.87 5.86 3.84
CA PRO A 21 12.99 6.26 2.43
C PRO A 21 12.92 7.78 2.23
N ILE A 22 11.99 8.47 2.92
CA ILE A 22 11.87 9.94 2.85
C ILE A 22 13.12 10.68 3.36
N SER A 23 13.78 10.13 4.40
CA SER A 23 15.01 10.71 4.96
C SER A 23 16.22 10.44 4.08
N ILE A 24 16.23 9.32 3.35
CA ILE A 24 17.27 8.99 2.38
C ILE A 24 17.16 9.92 1.16
N ILE A 25 15.96 10.13 0.64
CA ILE A 25 15.72 11.06 -0.48
C ILE A 25 16.16 12.47 -0.09
N ASP A 26 15.80 12.94 1.09
CA ASP A 26 16.22 14.25 1.59
C ASP A 26 17.74 14.39 1.69
N LEU A 27 18.42 13.38 2.25
CA LEU A 27 19.88 13.35 2.34
C LEU A 27 20.53 13.37 0.94
N ILE A 28 20.01 12.59 -0.02
CA ILE A 28 20.51 12.57 -1.40
C ILE A 28 20.33 13.96 -2.03
N VAL A 29 19.17 14.59 -1.88
CA VAL A 29 18.89 15.93 -2.44
C VAL A 29 19.82 16.98 -1.84
N VAL A 30 20.07 16.95 -0.53
CA VAL A 30 21.00 17.87 0.15
C VAL A 30 22.44 17.64 -0.34
N ILE A 31 22.92 16.40 -0.36
CA ILE A 31 24.27 16.07 -0.85
C ILE A 31 24.45 16.50 -2.30
N ALA A 32 23.50 16.15 -3.17
CA ALA A 32 23.55 16.51 -4.57
C ALA A 32 23.49 18.04 -4.78
N SER A 33 22.71 18.77 -3.97
CA SER A 33 22.70 20.24 -4.01
C SER A 33 24.06 20.83 -3.65
N ILE A 34 24.73 20.29 -2.62
CA ILE A 34 26.08 20.75 -2.21
C ILE A 34 27.12 20.45 -3.31
N VAL A 35 27.06 19.26 -3.92
CA VAL A 35 27.95 18.87 -5.02
C VAL A 35 27.78 19.81 -6.22
N VAL A 36 26.53 20.11 -6.62
CA VAL A 36 26.30 21.00 -7.76
C VAL A 36 26.77 22.43 -7.48
N LEU A 37 26.57 22.95 -6.26
CA LEU A 37 27.05 24.28 -5.89
C LEU A 37 28.58 24.38 -5.84
N SER A 38 29.27 23.35 -5.33
CA SER A 38 30.74 23.33 -5.24
C SER A 38 31.42 23.17 -6.62
N VAL A 39 30.87 22.35 -7.50
CA VAL A 39 31.39 22.15 -8.87
C VAL A 39 31.06 23.36 -9.76
N GLY A 40 29.87 23.96 -9.62
CA GLY A 40 29.46 25.12 -10.41
C GLY A 40 30.24 26.40 -10.12
N SER A 41 30.92 26.49 -8.98
CA SER A 41 31.68 27.68 -8.57
C SER A 41 33.03 27.84 -9.28
N ASN A 42 33.59 26.78 -9.90
CA ASN A 42 34.97 26.76 -10.38
C ASN A 42 35.13 26.78 -11.92
N GLY A 43 34.05 26.75 -12.72
CA GLY A 43 34.17 26.67 -14.18
C GLY A 43 32.98 27.23 -14.96
N GLN A 44 33.23 28.26 -15.78
CA GLN A 44 32.24 28.98 -16.60
C GLN A 44 31.53 28.11 -17.65
N VAL A 45 32.17 27.02 -18.13
CA VAL A 45 31.58 26.05 -19.08
C VAL A 45 30.75 24.95 -18.43
N PHE A 46 30.88 24.73 -17.11
CA PHE A 46 30.06 23.76 -16.37
C PHE A 46 28.76 24.36 -15.82
N ALA A 47 28.59 25.69 -15.90
CA ALA A 47 27.41 26.38 -15.39
C ALA A 47 26.11 25.90 -16.04
N THR A 48 26.10 25.58 -17.34
CA THR A 48 24.89 25.07 -18.04
C THR A 48 24.48 23.68 -17.58
N SER A 49 25.44 22.77 -17.35
CA SER A 49 25.21 21.44 -16.77
C SER A 49 24.73 21.54 -15.32
N ALA A 50 25.36 22.43 -14.53
CA ALA A 50 24.96 22.70 -13.14
C ALA A 50 23.52 23.24 -13.05
N ILE A 51 23.11 24.15 -13.95
CA ILE A 51 21.73 24.68 -14.01
C ILE A 51 20.72 23.56 -14.32
N ARG A 52 21.04 22.62 -15.24
CA ARG A 52 20.19 21.44 -15.50
C ARG A 52 20.07 20.55 -14.25
N GLY A 53 21.18 20.35 -13.54
CA GLY A 53 21.20 19.62 -12.26
C GLY A 53 20.36 20.29 -11.17
N ILE A 54 20.44 21.61 -11.03
CA ILE A 54 19.61 22.37 -10.06
C ILE A 54 18.12 22.22 -10.38
N ARG A 55 17.71 22.30 -11.66
CA ARG A 55 16.30 22.09 -12.07
C ARG A 55 15.81 20.68 -11.73
N PHE A 56 16.63 19.67 -11.95
CA PHE A 56 16.30 18.29 -11.57
C PHE A 56 16.17 18.13 -10.04
N LEU A 57 17.08 18.74 -9.27
CA LEU A 57 17.03 18.74 -7.80
C LEU A 57 15.81 19.47 -7.25
N GLN A 58 15.34 20.52 -7.91
CA GLN A 58 14.10 21.23 -7.55
C GLN A 58 12.88 20.32 -7.65
N ILE A 59 12.79 19.49 -8.70
CA ILE A 59 11.71 18.50 -8.87
C ILE A 59 11.78 17.44 -7.75
N LEU A 60 12.98 16.93 -7.44
CA LEU A 60 13.17 15.97 -6.33
C LEU A 60 12.79 16.58 -4.96
N ARG A 61 13.03 17.87 -4.76
CA ARG A 61 12.62 18.57 -3.53
C ARG A 61 11.10 18.63 -3.38
N MET A 62 10.34 18.80 -4.47
CA MET A 62 8.87 18.76 -4.42
C MET A 62 8.35 17.39 -3.96
N LEU A 63 9.07 16.29 -4.25
CA LEU A 63 8.71 14.95 -3.81
C LEU A 63 8.80 14.76 -2.28
N HIS A 64 9.58 15.60 -1.57
CA HIS A 64 9.63 15.59 -0.11
C HIS A 64 8.29 16.03 0.52
N VAL A 65 7.53 16.90 -0.13
CA VAL A 65 6.35 17.58 0.47
C VAL A 65 5.34 16.58 1.08
N ASP A 66 5.22 15.36 0.55
CA ASP A 66 4.49 14.27 1.22
C ASP A 66 5.32 13.59 2.34
N ARG A 67 5.61 14.35 3.40
CA ARG A 67 6.49 13.94 4.51
C ARG A 67 6.00 12.70 5.28
N GLN A 68 4.71 12.35 5.18
CA GLN A 68 4.10 11.22 5.90
C GLN A 68 3.90 9.97 5.02
N GLY A 69 4.18 10.08 3.72
CA GLY A 69 3.91 9.03 2.72
C GLY A 69 2.46 8.57 2.77
N GLY A 70 1.55 9.45 3.16
CA GLY A 70 0.14 9.11 3.39
C GLY A 70 -0.53 8.73 2.08
N THR A 71 -0.25 9.51 1.04
CA THR A 71 -0.76 9.31 -0.33
C THR A 71 -0.21 8.01 -0.91
N TRP A 72 1.10 7.79 -0.82
CA TRP A 72 1.75 6.57 -1.29
C TRP A 72 1.27 5.31 -0.57
N ARG A 73 1.05 5.38 0.75
CA ARG A 73 0.47 4.27 1.53
C ARG A 73 -0.98 4.00 1.15
N LEU A 74 -1.77 5.03 0.88
CA LEU A 74 -3.15 4.88 0.44
C LEU A 74 -3.20 4.22 -0.94
N LEU A 75 -2.46 4.78 -1.91
CA LEU A 75 -2.34 4.28 -3.28
C LEU A 75 -1.85 2.83 -3.28
N GLY A 76 -0.70 2.55 -2.64
CA GLY A 76 -0.15 1.21 -2.56
C GLY A 76 -1.09 0.20 -1.90
N SER A 77 -1.89 0.62 -0.92
CA SER A 77 -2.89 -0.25 -0.33
C SER A 77 -4.10 -0.49 -1.24
N VAL A 78 -4.52 0.47 -2.09
CA VAL A 78 -5.58 0.22 -3.08
C VAL A 78 -5.06 -0.74 -4.15
N VAL A 79 -3.87 -0.47 -4.70
CA VAL A 79 -3.21 -1.32 -5.68
C VAL A 79 -3.03 -2.74 -5.15
N PHE A 80 -2.59 -2.91 -3.90
CA PHE A 80 -2.40 -4.23 -3.32
C PHE A 80 -3.71 -5.02 -3.18
N ILE A 81 -4.81 -4.37 -2.80
CA ILE A 81 -6.13 -5.00 -2.69
C ILE A 81 -6.60 -5.47 -4.07
N HIS A 82 -6.50 -4.61 -5.08
CA HIS A 82 -6.98 -4.88 -6.44
C HIS A 82 -5.90 -5.44 -7.38
N ARG A 83 -4.81 -6.00 -6.84
CA ARG A 83 -3.65 -6.42 -7.64
C ARG A 83 -4.00 -7.47 -8.68
N GLN A 84 -4.91 -8.40 -8.35
CA GLN A 84 -5.30 -9.47 -9.27
C GLN A 84 -6.05 -8.91 -10.49
N GLU A 85 -6.99 -8.00 -10.26
CA GLU A 85 -7.75 -7.33 -11.31
C GLU A 85 -6.82 -6.50 -12.19
N LEU A 86 -5.93 -5.71 -11.59
CA LEU A 86 -4.94 -4.89 -12.31
C LEU A 86 -3.97 -5.72 -13.15
N ILE A 87 -3.42 -6.81 -12.59
CA ILE A 87 -2.52 -7.70 -13.34
C ILE A 87 -3.27 -8.35 -14.49
N THR A 88 -4.52 -8.75 -14.29
CA THR A 88 -5.32 -9.42 -15.33
C THR A 88 -5.63 -8.47 -16.49
N THR A 89 -6.06 -7.24 -16.20
CA THR A 89 -6.37 -6.25 -17.26
C THR A 89 -5.13 -5.80 -17.99
N LEU A 90 -4.01 -5.57 -17.30
CA LEU A 90 -2.73 -5.26 -17.94
C LEU A 90 -2.22 -6.44 -18.77
N TYR A 91 -2.31 -7.67 -18.27
CA TYR A 91 -1.88 -8.86 -19.02
C TYR A 91 -2.66 -9.01 -20.33
N ILE A 92 -3.99 -8.94 -20.28
CA ILE A 92 -4.84 -9.03 -21.48
C ILE A 92 -4.58 -7.85 -22.42
N GLY A 93 -4.44 -6.64 -21.88
CA GLY A 93 -4.11 -5.44 -22.66
C GLY A 93 -2.77 -5.55 -23.37
N PHE A 94 -1.71 -5.97 -22.67
CA PHE A 94 -0.39 -6.19 -23.27
C PHE A 94 -0.42 -7.28 -24.34
N LEU A 95 -1.12 -8.39 -24.08
CA LEU A 95 -1.27 -9.46 -25.06
C LEU A 95 -1.96 -8.94 -26.34
N GLY A 96 -3.06 -8.19 -26.17
CA GLY A 96 -3.76 -7.53 -27.28
C GLY A 96 -2.88 -6.53 -28.04
N LEU A 97 -2.04 -5.77 -27.34
CA LEU A 97 -1.07 -4.84 -27.94
C LEU A 97 -0.05 -5.59 -28.81
N ILE A 98 0.57 -6.65 -28.28
CA ILE A 98 1.57 -7.43 -29.02
C ILE A 98 0.97 -8.05 -30.29
N PHE A 99 -0.22 -8.65 -30.18
CA PHE A 99 -0.93 -9.23 -31.33
C PHE A 99 -1.34 -8.16 -32.34
N SER A 100 -1.95 -7.06 -31.89
CA SER A 100 -2.36 -5.95 -32.76
C SER A 100 -1.18 -5.39 -33.55
N SER A 101 -0.08 -5.06 -32.88
CA SER A 101 1.14 -4.56 -33.53
C SER A 101 1.73 -5.57 -34.51
N TYR A 102 1.69 -6.87 -34.21
CA TYR A 102 2.19 -7.90 -35.12
C TYR A 102 1.33 -8.03 -36.38
N PHE A 103 0.01 -8.08 -36.23
CA PHE A 103 -0.89 -8.18 -37.38
C PHE A 103 -0.88 -6.92 -38.26
N VAL A 104 -0.82 -5.72 -37.65
CA VAL A 104 -0.69 -4.46 -38.40
C VAL A 104 0.67 -4.39 -39.10
N TYR A 105 1.76 -4.81 -38.44
CA TYR A 105 3.06 -4.92 -39.10
C TYR A 105 3.01 -5.82 -40.34
N LEU A 106 2.42 -7.02 -40.22
CA LEU A 106 2.29 -7.93 -41.38
C LEU A 106 1.43 -7.35 -42.50
N ALA A 107 0.40 -6.58 -42.16
CA ALA A 107 -0.49 -5.93 -43.12
C ALA A 107 0.16 -4.72 -43.83
N GLU A 108 1.05 -4.00 -43.14
CA GLU A 108 1.60 -2.71 -43.58
C GLU A 108 3.07 -2.76 -43.99
N LYS A 109 3.79 -3.88 -43.79
CA LYS A 109 5.24 -3.99 -44.05
C LYS A 109 5.66 -3.66 -45.49
N ASP A 110 4.77 -3.93 -46.45
CA ASP A 110 5.02 -3.69 -47.88
C ASP A 110 4.27 -2.44 -48.39
N ALA A 111 3.53 -1.75 -47.51
CA ALA A 111 2.81 -0.55 -47.86
C ALA A 111 3.77 0.66 -47.86
N VAL A 112 3.63 1.49 -48.89
CA VAL A 112 4.44 2.69 -49.07
C VAL A 112 3.50 3.89 -48.99
N ASP A 113 3.85 4.87 -48.15
CA ASP A 113 3.11 6.13 -48.04
C ASP A 113 3.26 6.98 -49.32
N GLU A 114 2.46 8.05 -49.44
CA GLU A 114 2.48 8.99 -50.58
C GLU A 114 3.87 9.61 -50.84
N GLU A 115 4.72 9.64 -49.82
CA GLU A 115 6.10 10.16 -49.83
C GLU A 115 7.16 9.10 -50.21
N GLY A 116 6.75 7.87 -50.53
CA GLY A 116 7.66 6.80 -50.93
C GLY A 116 8.37 6.11 -49.75
N GLN A 117 7.99 6.41 -48.51
CA GLN A 117 8.56 5.80 -47.30
C GLN A 117 7.64 4.72 -46.72
N THR A 118 8.23 3.68 -46.12
CA THR A 118 7.49 2.65 -45.39
C THR A 118 7.25 3.11 -43.96
N GLY A 119 6.00 3.43 -43.59
CA GLY A 119 5.65 3.83 -42.22
C GLY A 119 5.95 2.77 -41.15
N PHE A 120 5.93 1.48 -41.53
CA PHE A 120 6.16 0.33 -40.65
C PHE A 120 7.39 -0.49 -41.06
N SER A 121 8.58 0.13 -41.02
CA SER A 121 9.83 -0.51 -41.42
C SER A 121 10.24 -1.69 -40.53
N SER A 122 9.95 -1.61 -39.24
CA SER A 122 10.32 -2.62 -38.23
C SER A 122 9.15 -2.97 -37.32
N TYR A 123 9.21 -4.14 -36.69
CA TYR A 123 8.22 -4.50 -35.65
C TYR A 123 8.19 -3.49 -34.49
N ALA A 124 9.33 -2.85 -34.20
CA ALA A 124 9.41 -1.80 -33.19
C ALA A 124 8.57 -0.56 -33.56
N ASP A 125 8.46 -0.23 -34.85
CA ASP A 125 7.60 0.86 -35.33
C ASP A 125 6.12 0.54 -35.14
N ALA A 126 5.72 -0.71 -35.41
CA ALA A 126 4.36 -1.17 -35.18
C ALA A 126 4.01 -1.27 -33.69
N LEU A 127 4.98 -1.59 -32.84
CA LEU A 127 4.83 -1.52 -31.39
C LEU A 127 4.68 -0.08 -30.90
N TRP A 128 5.48 0.85 -31.42
CA TRP A 128 5.34 2.28 -31.11
C TRP A 128 3.94 2.79 -31.46
N TRP A 129 3.49 2.51 -32.68
CA TRP A 129 2.13 2.81 -33.11
C TRP A 129 1.08 2.20 -32.16
N GLY A 130 1.22 0.89 -31.87
CA GLY A 130 0.31 0.18 -30.98
C GLY A 130 0.21 0.82 -29.60
N VAL A 131 1.34 1.18 -28.98
CA VAL A 131 1.38 1.89 -27.69
C VAL A 131 0.65 3.23 -27.78
N VAL A 132 0.98 4.07 -28.76
CA VAL A 132 0.37 5.40 -28.97
C VAL A 132 -1.15 5.30 -29.20
N THR A 133 -1.61 4.27 -29.91
CA THR A 133 -3.03 4.03 -30.19
C THR A 133 -3.78 3.50 -28.97
N VAL A 134 -3.28 2.47 -28.25
CA VAL A 134 -3.99 1.90 -27.10
C VAL A 134 -4.04 2.84 -25.90
N THR A 135 -3.05 3.74 -25.78
CA THR A 135 -3.07 4.83 -24.77
C THR A 135 -3.87 6.05 -25.24
N THR A 136 -4.55 5.96 -26.39
CA THR A 136 -5.37 7.02 -26.98
C THR A 136 -4.65 8.37 -27.13
N ILE A 137 -3.33 8.34 -27.36
CA ILE A 137 -2.53 9.56 -27.61
C ILE A 137 -2.71 9.99 -29.06
N GLY A 138 -2.52 9.04 -30.00
CA GLY A 138 -2.79 9.26 -31.42
C GLY A 138 -2.00 10.39 -32.06
N TYR A 139 -0.66 10.35 -31.99
CA TYR A 139 0.19 11.38 -32.60
C TYR A 139 -0.04 11.56 -34.11
N GLY A 140 -0.40 10.48 -34.82
CA GLY A 140 -0.62 10.50 -36.27
C GLY A 140 0.66 10.42 -37.09
N ASP A 141 1.81 10.15 -36.46
CA ASP A 141 3.12 9.97 -37.09
C ASP A 141 3.23 8.63 -37.84
N LYS A 142 2.51 7.60 -37.38
CA LYS A 142 2.37 6.31 -38.07
C LYS A 142 0.90 5.95 -38.13
N VAL A 143 0.39 5.62 -39.30
CA VAL A 143 -1.02 5.23 -39.51
C VAL A 143 -1.06 4.11 -40.54
N PRO A 144 -1.80 3.01 -40.30
CA PRO A 144 -1.96 1.97 -41.32
C PRO A 144 -2.66 2.55 -42.55
N GLN A 145 -2.11 2.31 -43.74
CA GLN A 145 -2.66 2.81 -44.99
C GLN A 145 -3.55 1.80 -45.68
N THR A 146 -3.20 0.52 -45.61
CA THR A 146 -3.94 -0.55 -46.26
C THR A 146 -5.32 -0.71 -45.62
N TRP A 147 -6.30 -1.09 -46.43
CA TRP A 147 -7.65 -1.37 -45.91
C TRP A 147 -7.63 -2.50 -44.87
N ILE A 148 -6.80 -3.53 -45.08
CA ILE A 148 -6.64 -4.67 -44.18
C ILE A 148 -6.01 -4.23 -42.84
N GLY A 149 -4.96 -3.41 -42.87
CA GLY A 149 -4.35 -2.85 -41.67
C GLY A 149 -5.30 -1.94 -40.91
N LYS A 150 -6.09 -1.11 -41.61
CA LYS A 150 -7.14 -0.27 -41.01
C LYS A 150 -8.24 -1.10 -40.33
N THR A 151 -8.70 -2.18 -40.96
CA THR A 151 -9.69 -3.09 -40.36
C THR A 151 -9.15 -3.76 -39.10
N ILE A 152 -7.93 -4.31 -39.16
CA ILE A 152 -7.28 -4.94 -38.01
C ILE A 152 -7.09 -3.93 -36.88
N ALA A 153 -6.54 -2.76 -37.19
CA ALA A 153 -6.33 -1.68 -36.23
C ALA A 153 -7.63 -1.23 -35.57
N SER A 154 -8.71 -1.05 -36.36
CA SER A 154 -10.02 -0.67 -35.84
C SER A 154 -10.57 -1.73 -34.88
N CYS A 155 -10.57 -3.01 -35.27
CA CYS A 155 -11.05 -4.09 -34.42
C CYS A 155 -10.25 -4.19 -33.11
N PHE A 156 -8.92 -4.23 -33.18
CA PHE A 156 -8.07 -4.37 -31.99
C PHE A 156 -8.08 -3.13 -31.09
N SER A 157 -8.18 -1.92 -31.65
CA SER A 157 -8.19 -0.69 -30.86
C SER A 157 -9.38 -0.62 -29.91
N VAL A 158 -10.59 -1.00 -30.35
CA VAL A 158 -11.80 -1.00 -29.50
C VAL A 158 -11.61 -1.88 -28.26
N PHE A 159 -11.07 -3.09 -28.42
CA PHE A 159 -10.82 -3.99 -27.31
C PHE A 159 -9.65 -3.53 -26.44
N ALA A 160 -8.51 -3.19 -27.04
CA ALA A 160 -7.29 -2.87 -26.30
C ALA A 160 -7.43 -1.58 -25.47
N ILE A 161 -8.06 -0.54 -26.03
CA ILE A 161 -8.35 0.71 -25.31
C ILE A 161 -9.21 0.44 -24.07
N SER A 162 -10.22 -0.42 -24.21
CA SER A 162 -11.08 -0.82 -23.08
C SER A 162 -10.27 -1.44 -21.94
N PHE A 163 -9.34 -2.35 -22.23
CA PHE A 163 -8.49 -2.98 -21.21
C PHE A 163 -7.48 -2.01 -20.57
N PHE A 164 -6.90 -1.09 -21.35
CA PHE A 164 -5.97 -0.07 -20.82
C PHE A 164 -6.68 1.01 -19.98
N ALA A 165 -7.98 1.23 -20.19
CA ALA A 165 -8.78 2.15 -19.37
C ALA A 165 -9.19 1.54 -18.01
N LEU A 166 -9.32 0.21 -17.90
CA LEU A 166 -9.77 -0.46 -16.67
C LEU A 166 -8.90 -0.18 -15.43
N PRO A 167 -7.55 -0.17 -15.49
CA PRO A 167 -6.72 0.19 -14.34
C PRO A 167 -7.10 1.53 -13.69
N ALA A 168 -7.40 2.56 -14.49
CA ALA A 168 -7.83 3.86 -13.98
C ALA A 168 -9.19 3.75 -13.26
N GLY A 169 -10.15 3.00 -13.83
CA GLY A 169 -11.46 2.77 -13.22
C GLY A 169 -11.42 1.96 -11.92
N ILE A 170 -10.60 0.90 -11.88
CA ILE A 170 -10.40 0.06 -10.69
C ILE A 170 -9.76 0.89 -9.56
N LEU A 171 -8.73 1.67 -9.87
CA LEU A 171 -8.10 2.55 -8.88
C LEU A 171 -9.07 3.63 -8.40
N GLY A 172 -9.80 4.28 -9.31
CA GLY A 172 -10.78 5.33 -8.97
C GLY A 172 -11.88 4.84 -8.04
N SER A 173 -12.49 3.69 -8.37
CA SER A 173 -13.50 3.05 -7.51
C SER A 173 -12.93 2.59 -6.17
N GLY A 174 -11.72 2.00 -6.16
CA GLY A 174 -11.03 1.60 -4.93
C GLY A 174 -10.72 2.77 -3.99
N PHE A 175 -10.35 3.94 -4.54
CA PHE A 175 -10.19 5.16 -3.75
C PHE A 175 -11.52 5.65 -3.18
N ALA A 176 -12.57 5.71 -3.99
CA ALA A 176 -13.90 6.14 -3.55
C ALA A 176 -14.41 5.27 -2.38
N LEU A 177 -14.30 3.95 -2.50
CA LEU A 177 -14.69 3.00 -1.45
C LEU A 177 -13.89 3.20 -0.16
N LYS A 178 -12.58 3.41 -0.24
CA LYS A 178 -11.75 3.69 0.96
C LYS A 178 -12.12 4.99 1.65
N VAL A 179 -12.42 6.04 0.89
CA VAL A 179 -12.84 7.33 1.45
C VAL A 179 -14.17 7.17 2.18
N GLN A 180 -15.15 6.48 1.57
CA GLN A 180 -16.44 6.19 2.20
C GLN A 180 -16.30 5.32 3.45
N GLN A 181 -15.47 4.27 3.42
CA GLN A 181 -15.20 3.42 4.59
C GLN A 181 -14.57 4.22 5.74
N LYS A 182 -13.64 5.13 5.43
CA LYS A 182 -12.99 5.99 6.43
C LYS A 182 -13.98 6.96 7.08
N GLN A 183 -14.95 7.47 6.33
CA GLN A 183 -16.04 8.27 6.89
C GLN A 183 -16.94 7.45 7.82
N ARG A 184 -17.35 6.23 7.43
CA ARG A 184 -18.13 5.34 8.30
C ARG A 184 -17.39 4.98 9.60
N GLN A 185 -16.07 4.78 9.54
CA GLN A 185 -15.27 4.45 10.73
C GLN A 185 -15.13 5.63 11.71
N LYS A 186 -15.17 6.89 11.24
CA LYS A 186 -15.16 8.07 12.12
C LYS A 186 -16.39 8.15 13.04
N HIS A 187 -17.50 7.52 12.67
CA HIS A 187 -18.70 7.44 13.52
C HIS A 187 -18.60 6.37 14.63
N PHE A 188 -17.49 5.64 14.73
CA PHE A 188 -17.39 4.48 15.61
C PHE A 188 -16.60 4.79 16.90
N ASN A 189 -17.23 5.53 17.84
CA ASN A 189 -16.77 5.70 19.23
C ASN A 189 -16.83 4.39 20.07
N ARG A 190 -17.20 3.25 19.46
CA ARG A 190 -17.33 1.94 20.11
C ARG A 190 -16.01 1.19 20.37
N GLN A 191 -14.86 1.68 19.88
CA GLN A 191 -13.55 1.00 20.08
C GLN A 191 -12.87 1.31 21.41
N ILE A 192 -13.23 2.41 22.07
CA ILE A 192 -12.66 2.82 23.37
C ILE A 192 -12.87 1.75 24.45
N PRO A 193 -14.10 1.21 24.68
CA PRO A 193 -14.31 0.19 25.70
C PRO A 193 -13.60 -1.15 25.36
N ALA A 194 -13.51 -1.50 24.07
CA ALA A 194 -12.84 -2.72 23.63
C ALA A 194 -11.32 -2.65 23.88
N ALA A 195 -10.68 -1.52 23.56
CA ALA A 195 -9.26 -1.31 23.84
C ALA A 195 -8.94 -1.34 25.35
N ALA A 196 -9.80 -0.72 26.17
CA ALA A 196 -9.65 -0.75 27.62
C ALA A 196 -9.75 -2.19 28.17
N SER A 197 -10.72 -2.97 27.70
CA SER A 197 -10.90 -4.38 28.11
C SER A 197 -9.68 -5.25 27.75
N LEU A 198 -9.09 -5.04 26.56
CA LEU A 198 -7.90 -5.77 26.13
C LEU A 198 -6.70 -5.47 27.04
N ILE A 199 -6.44 -4.19 27.34
CA ILE A 199 -5.34 -3.77 28.21
C ILE A 199 -5.52 -4.38 29.62
N GLN A 200 -6.74 -4.33 30.16
CA GLN A 200 -7.05 -4.88 31.48
C GLN A 200 -6.86 -6.41 31.53
N THR A 201 -7.29 -7.12 30.49
CA THR A 201 -7.17 -8.59 30.41
C THR A 201 -5.73 -9.04 30.26
N LEU A 202 -4.94 -8.33 29.43
CA LEU A 202 -3.50 -8.60 29.28
C LEU A 202 -2.74 -8.33 30.58
N TRP A 203 -3.06 -7.24 31.28
CA TRP A 203 -2.45 -6.94 32.57
C TRP A 203 -2.78 -7.99 33.63
N ARG A 204 -4.05 -8.42 33.71
CA ARG A 204 -4.47 -9.50 34.62
C ARG A 204 -3.76 -10.81 34.33
N SER A 205 -3.57 -11.15 33.05
CA SER A 205 -2.83 -12.35 32.64
C SER A 205 -1.35 -12.27 33.05
N TYR A 206 -0.68 -11.14 32.79
CA TYR A 206 0.70 -10.90 33.21
C TYR A 206 0.87 -10.91 34.74
N ALA A 207 -0.06 -10.28 35.47
CA ALA A 207 -0.03 -10.21 36.93
C ALA A 207 -0.24 -11.58 37.61
N ALA A 208 -0.95 -12.50 36.95
CA ALA A 208 -1.17 -13.86 37.44
C ALA A 208 0.10 -14.74 37.38
N GLU A 209 1.07 -14.38 36.56
CA GLU A 209 2.30 -15.18 36.34
C GLU A 209 3.44 -14.81 37.30
N LYS A 210 3.37 -13.65 37.98
CA LYS A 210 4.38 -13.22 38.95
C LYS A 210 4.40 -14.14 40.20
N PRO A 211 5.59 -14.61 40.65
CA PRO A 211 5.72 -15.63 41.71
C PRO A 211 5.16 -15.21 43.07
N GLN A 212 5.18 -13.91 43.41
CA GLN A 212 4.61 -13.38 44.66
C GLN A 212 3.09 -13.12 44.59
N GLY A 213 2.47 -13.19 43.40
CA GLY A 213 1.03 -12.97 43.21
C GLY A 213 0.57 -11.57 43.66
N CYS A 214 0.16 -10.70 42.73
CA CYS A 214 -0.32 -9.38 43.12
C CYS A 214 -1.63 -9.52 43.93
N LEU A 215 -1.58 -9.32 45.25
CA LEU A 215 -2.72 -9.55 46.17
C LEU A 215 -3.97 -8.78 45.73
N ALA A 216 -3.78 -7.57 45.18
CA ALA A 216 -4.85 -6.72 44.65
C ALA A 216 -5.62 -7.34 43.48
N THR A 217 -4.97 -8.14 42.62
CA THR A 217 -5.64 -8.82 41.50
C THR A 217 -6.50 -9.98 41.99
N TRP A 218 -6.08 -10.67 43.05
CA TRP A 218 -6.81 -11.80 43.64
C TRP A 218 -7.88 -11.37 44.65
N LYS A 219 -7.76 -10.17 45.24
CA LYS A 219 -8.74 -9.60 46.20
C LYS A 219 -10.16 -9.49 45.60
N ILE A 220 -10.27 -9.23 44.31
CA ILE A 220 -11.57 -9.18 43.60
C ILE A 220 -12.30 -10.52 43.70
N TYR A 221 -11.57 -11.63 43.58
CA TYR A 221 -12.11 -12.98 43.69
C TYR A 221 -12.30 -13.44 45.14
N SER A 222 -11.59 -12.85 46.11
CA SER A 222 -11.77 -13.16 47.54
C SER A 222 -13.02 -12.51 48.15
N VAL A 223 -13.44 -11.35 47.63
CA VAL A 223 -14.65 -10.64 48.08
C VAL A 223 -15.94 -11.30 47.57
N GLN A 224 -15.87 -12.06 46.46
CA GLN A 224 -17.02 -12.75 45.87
C GLN A 224 -17.43 -14.05 46.59
N ASN A 225 -16.74 -14.46 47.64
CA ASN A 225 -17.16 -15.57 48.51
C ASN A 225 -17.58 -15.03 49.88
N PRO A 226 -18.86 -14.70 50.12
CA PRO A 226 -19.33 -14.30 51.45
C PRO A 226 -19.36 -15.47 52.45
N LYS A 227 -19.11 -16.72 52.01
CA LYS A 227 -19.18 -17.90 52.87
C LYS A 227 -18.05 -18.88 52.56
N LYS A 228 -16.89 -18.70 53.20
CA LYS A 228 -16.12 -19.80 53.79
C LYS A 228 -15.03 -19.24 54.69
N THR A 229 -15.18 -19.60 55.96
CA THR A 229 -14.29 -19.36 57.09
C THR A 229 -12.85 -19.75 56.77
N ALA A 230 -11.92 -19.06 57.43
CA ALA A 230 -10.47 -19.18 57.36
C ALA A 230 -9.91 -20.60 57.08
N ALA A 231 -9.18 -20.76 55.97
CA ALA A 231 -8.15 -21.79 55.79
C ALA A 231 -7.13 -21.30 54.74
N PRO A 232 -5.82 -21.59 54.88
CA PRO A 232 -4.79 -21.10 53.98
C PRO A 232 -4.92 -21.72 52.57
N PRO A 233 -4.54 -21.00 51.49
CA PRO A 233 -4.75 -21.47 50.13
C PRO A 233 -3.83 -22.65 49.81
N SER A 234 -4.41 -23.81 49.49
CA SER A 234 -3.66 -25.00 49.09
C SER A 234 -3.06 -24.85 47.68
N PRO A 235 -1.88 -25.43 47.40
CA PRO A 235 -1.17 -25.30 46.12
C PRO A 235 -1.94 -25.85 44.91
N ASN A 236 -2.98 -26.66 45.13
CA ASN A 236 -3.82 -27.25 44.10
C ASN A 236 -4.81 -26.25 43.48
N PHE A 237 -5.22 -25.20 44.21
CA PHE A 237 -6.12 -24.17 43.70
C PHE A 237 -5.48 -23.35 42.57
N ARG A 238 -4.18 -23.04 42.68
CA ARG A 238 -3.39 -22.35 41.63
C ARG A 238 -3.35 -23.16 40.33
N LYS A 239 -3.20 -24.48 40.40
CA LYS A 239 -3.18 -25.35 39.21
C LYS A 239 -4.57 -25.47 38.56
N GLN A 240 -5.63 -25.50 39.35
CA GLN A 240 -7.01 -25.64 38.87
C GLN A 240 -7.50 -24.38 38.15
N VAL A 241 -7.19 -23.18 38.67
CA VAL A 241 -7.54 -21.91 38.02
C VAL A 241 -6.74 -21.69 36.73
N ARG A 242 -5.46 -22.06 36.70
CA ARG A 242 -4.62 -21.97 35.50
C ARG A 242 -5.17 -22.82 34.35
N ARG A 243 -5.83 -23.96 34.64
CA ARG A 243 -6.49 -24.81 33.62
C ARG A 243 -7.80 -24.23 33.05
N SER A 244 -8.55 -23.43 33.82
CA SER A 244 -9.81 -22.82 33.33
C SER A 244 -9.64 -21.44 32.68
N PHE A 245 -8.57 -20.69 32.99
CA PHE A 245 -8.38 -19.33 32.46
C PHE A 245 -7.77 -19.30 31.06
N ILE A 246 -6.87 -20.24 30.75
CA ILE A 246 -6.20 -20.33 29.45
C ILE A 246 -7.19 -20.60 28.30
N PRO A 247 -8.18 -21.52 28.43
CA PRO A 247 -9.21 -21.72 27.41
C PRO A 247 -10.05 -20.47 27.16
N LEU A 248 -10.36 -19.69 28.20
CA LEU A 248 -11.20 -18.48 28.11
C LEU A 248 -10.49 -17.33 27.37
N VAL A 249 -9.19 -17.14 27.63
CA VAL A 249 -8.36 -16.17 26.90
C VAL A 249 -8.18 -16.60 25.45
N ILE A 250 -7.99 -17.90 25.19
CA ILE A 250 -7.91 -18.45 23.83
C ILE A 250 -9.25 -18.34 23.10
N TYR A 251 -10.39 -18.56 23.76
CA TYR A 251 -11.72 -18.38 23.19
C TYR A 251 -12.01 -16.91 22.87
N MET A 252 -11.62 -15.97 23.74
CA MET A 252 -11.71 -14.53 23.47
C MET A 252 -10.81 -14.12 22.29
N TYR A 253 -9.64 -14.73 22.15
CA TYR A 253 -8.70 -14.46 21.05
C TYR A 253 -9.18 -15.06 19.72
N LEU A 254 -9.72 -16.29 19.73
CA LEU A 254 -10.31 -16.96 18.56
C LEU A 254 -11.60 -16.26 18.09
N HIS A 255 -12.45 -15.85 19.03
CA HIS A 255 -13.67 -15.08 18.73
C HIS A 255 -13.35 -13.67 18.20
N PHE A 256 -12.19 -13.10 18.57
CA PHE A 256 -11.70 -11.85 18.01
C PHE A 256 -11.10 -12.02 16.61
N SER A 257 -10.54 -13.19 16.29
CA SER A 257 -9.92 -13.48 14.98
C SER A 257 -10.93 -13.85 13.87
N SER A 258 -12.15 -14.29 14.18
CA SER A 258 -13.09 -14.80 13.15
C SER A 258 -13.95 -13.73 12.46
N GLY A 259 -13.92 -12.47 12.91
CA GLY A 259 -14.52 -11.35 12.17
C GLY A 259 -16.02 -11.46 11.84
N GLN A 260 -16.77 -12.35 12.50
CA GLN A 260 -18.21 -12.49 12.26
C GLN A 260 -19.04 -11.68 13.26
N LYS A 261 -20.06 -11.03 12.69
CA LYS A 261 -20.97 -10.04 13.25
C LYS A 261 -21.44 -10.36 14.68
N LEU A 262 -21.32 -9.33 15.52
CA LEU A 262 -21.78 -9.25 16.89
C LEU A 262 -23.32 -9.17 16.95
N GLN A 263 -24.06 -10.27 16.78
CA GLN A 263 -25.54 -10.23 16.88
C GLN A 263 -26.23 -11.35 17.67
N CYS A 264 -25.56 -12.35 18.22
CA CYS A 264 -26.23 -13.37 19.03
C CYS A 264 -25.42 -13.76 20.27
N PHE A 265 -25.56 -13.03 21.39
CA PHE A 265 -25.45 -13.60 22.75
C PHE A 265 -25.85 -12.58 23.83
N LEU A 266 -27.04 -11.98 23.71
CA LEU A 266 -27.66 -11.23 24.82
C LEU A 266 -28.98 -11.86 25.25
N LEU A 267 -29.24 -13.12 24.91
CA LEU A 267 -30.56 -13.75 25.05
C LEU A 267 -30.55 -15.18 25.59
N THR A 268 -29.52 -15.62 26.32
CA THR A 268 -29.50 -17.00 26.83
C THR A 268 -28.90 -17.19 28.22
N THR A 269 -29.03 -16.19 29.09
CA THR A 269 -28.92 -16.37 30.54
C THR A 269 -29.75 -15.31 31.27
N LEU A 270 -31.08 -15.47 31.17
CA LEU A 270 -31.99 -15.33 32.29
C LEU A 270 -32.39 -16.75 32.70
#